data_AF-A0A1G7P524-F1
#
_entry.id   AF-A0A1G7P524-F1
#
_cell.length_a   1.000
_cell.length_b   1.000
_cell.length_c   1.000
_cell.angle_alpha   90.00
_cell.angle_beta   90.00
_cell.angle_gamma   90.00
#
_symmetry.space_group_name_H-M   'P 1'
#
loop_
_entity.id
_entity.type
_entity.pdbx_description
1 polymer ?
#
loop_
_entity_poly.entity_id
_entity_poly.type
_entity_poly.pdbx_seq_one_letter_code
_entity_poly.pdbx_strand_id
1 'polypeptide(L)'
;MVTHFVVHEPGDSVGVVVVEGVKKGEKLNGWIMDGDSSVEMTTLDNIPIGHKIALKDLAEGDTVIKYGTDIGKVVKPIKRGEHLHVHNVKTKRW
;
A
#
# COMPACT_ATOMS: atom_id res chain seq x y z
N MET A 1 -8.32 -3.95 17.96
CA MET A 1 -7.43 -4.56 16.94
C MET A 1 -6.31 -3.58 16.65
N VAL A 2 -5.08 -4.06 16.45
CA VAL A 2 -3.96 -3.18 16.06
C VAL A 2 -4.09 -2.83 14.58
N THR A 3 -4.07 -1.55 14.25
CA THR A 3 -4.01 -1.04 12.88
C THR A 3 -2.56 -1.07 12.41
N HIS A 4 -2.25 -1.88 11.41
CA HIS A 4 -0.90 -2.08 10.88
C HIS A 4 -0.60 -1.10 9.73
N PHE A 5 -1.62 -0.76 8.94
CA PHE A 5 -1.53 0.24 7.89
C PHE A 5 -2.80 1.07 7.81
N VAL A 6 -2.70 2.27 7.25
CA VAL A 6 -3.84 3.17 7.01
C VAL A 6 -4.04 3.41 5.52
N VAL A 7 -5.28 3.56 5.12
CA VAL A 7 -5.73 3.90 3.76
C VAL A 7 -6.61 5.13 3.88
N HIS A 8 -6.42 6.12 3.01
CA HIS A 8 -7.20 7.35 3.12
C HIS A 8 -8.61 7.16 2.55
N GLU A 9 -8.71 6.61 1.33
CA GLU A 9 -9.98 6.50 0.60
C GLU A 9 -10.17 5.09 0.00
N PRO A 10 -11.43 4.59 -0.16
CA PRO A 10 -11.72 3.28 -0.76
C PRO A 10 -11.19 3.06 -2.19
N GLY A 11 -10.77 4.12 -2.89
CA GLY A 11 -10.18 4.07 -4.23
C GLY A 11 -8.65 4.04 -4.27
N ASP A 12 -7.98 4.22 -3.12
CA ASP A 12 -6.53 4.21 -3.06
C ASP A 12 -5.95 2.84 -3.47
N SER A 13 -4.85 2.87 -4.19
CA SER A 13 -4.12 1.65 -4.57
C SER A 13 -3.11 1.21 -3.50
N VAL A 14 -2.89 2.04 -2.48
CA VAL A 14 -1.83 1.87 -1.49
C VAL A 14 -2.28 2.23 -0.09
N GLY A 15 -1.78 1.48 0.90
CA GLY A 15 -1.81 1.87 2.31
C GLY A 15 -0.42 2.31 2.79
N VAL A 16 -0.36 3.01 3.92
CA VAL A 16 0.89 3.36 4.60
C VAL A 16 1.01 2.55 5.88
N VAL A 17 2.11 1.83 6.06
CA VAL A 17 2.41 1.07 7.28
C VAL A 17 2.66 2.04 8.44
N VAL A 18 2.00 1.80 9.58
CA VAL A 18 2.04 2.67 10.78
C VAL A 18 2.60 1.97 12.02
N VAL A 19 3.08 0.73 11.87
CA VAL A 19 3.74 -0.04 12.93
C VAL A 19 5.13 -0.48 12.47
N GLU A 20 6.02 -0.72 13.44
CA GLU A 20 7.32 -1.32 13.15
C GLU A 20 7.22 -2.84 13.05
N GLY A 21 8.24 -3.44 12.43
CA GLY A 21 8.46 -4.88 12.50
C GLY A 21 7.51 -5.73 11.64
N VAL A 22 6.84 -5.16 10.65
CA VAL A 22 6.04 -5.93 9.67
C VAL A 22 6.94 -6.90 8.91
N LYS A 23 6.64 -8.20 9.04
CA LYS A 23 7.37 -9.28 8.38
C LYS A 23 6.54 -9.96 7.32
N LYS A 24 7.24 -10.48 6.30
CA LYS A 24 6.66 -11.31 5.26
C LYS A 24 5.79 -12.44 5.85
N GLY A 25 4.59 -12.60 5.32
CA GLY A 25 3.63 -13.64 5.71
C GLY A 25 2.72 -13.26 6.87
N GLU A 26 2.90 -12.09 7.49
CA GLU A 26 2.00 -11.62 8.55
C GLU A 26 0.63 -11.22 7.99
N LYS A 27 -0.43 -11.52 8.75
CA LYS A 27 -1.77 -10.97 8.51
C LYS A 27 -1.86 -9.59 9.12
N LEU A 28 -2.12 -8.59 8.28
CA LEU A 28 -2.19 -7.19 8.65
C LEU A 28 -3.64 -6.71 8.59
N ASN A 29 -4.01 -5.90 9.60
CA ASN A 29 -5.25 -5.14 9.59
C ASN A 29 -4.97 -3.71 9.10
N GLY A 30 -5.73 -3.30 8.10
CA GLY A 30 -5.76 -1.94 7.58
C GLY A 30 -7.02 -1.21 8.01
N TRP A 31 -6.89 0.08 8.30
CA TRP A 31 -8.03 0.97 8.51
C TRP A 31 -8.19 1.90 7.31
N ILE A 32 -9.37 1.89 6.69
CA ILE A 32 -9.76 2.83 5.65
C ILE A 32 -10.49 3.97 6.36
N MET A 33 -9.82 5.13 6.42
CA MET A 33 -10.25 6.27 7.22
C MET A 33 -11.57 6.84 6.70
N ASP A 34 -11.69 6.99 5.38
CA ASP A 34 -12.95 7.37 4.76
C ASP A 34 -13.94 6.20 4.78
N GLY A 35 -15.07 6.41 5.46
CA GLY A 35 -16.11 5.39 5.69
C GLY A 35 -15.88 4.48 6.89
N ASP A 36 -14.86 4.72 7.72
CA ASP A 36 -14.56 4.00 8.97
C ASP A 36 -14.66 2.47 8.83
N SER A 37 -13.94 1.93 7.85
CA SER A 37 -13.99 0.50 7.51
C SER A 37 -12.61 -0.15 7.63
N SER A 38 -12.57 -1.48 7.66
CA SER A 38 -11.34 -2.25 7.81
C SER A 38 -11.10 -3.22 6.66
N VAL A 39 -9.83 -3.50 6.38
CA VAL A 39 -9.41 -4.46 5.37
C VAL A 39 -8.30 -5.34 5.93
N GLU A 40 -8.39 -6.64 5.69
CA GLU A 40 -7.33 -7.58 6.06
C GLU A 40 -6.56 -8.07 4.83
N MET A 41 -5.26 -8.27 5.00
CA MET A 41 -4.42 -8.87 3.97
C MET A 41 -3.17 -9.52 4.54
N THR A 42 -2.61 -10.48 3.81
CA THR A 42 -1.28 -11.04 4.11
C THR A 42 -0.22 -10.22 3.40
N THR A 43 0.84 -9.81 4.10
CA THR A 43 1.97 -9.13 3.47
C THR A 43 2.92 -10.12 2.81
N LEU A 44 3.51 -9.72 1.69
CA LEU A 44 4.42 -10.56 0.89
C LEU A 44 5.89 -10.19 1.09
N ASP A 45 6.17 -9.10 1.82
CA ASP A 45 7.50 -8.56 2.08
C ASP A 45 7.66 -8.13 3.54
N ASN A 46 8.89 -7.88 3.96
CA ASN A 46 9.14 -7.07 5.15
C ASN A 46 8.94 -5.59 4.76
N ILE A 47 8.12 -4.85 5.49
CA ILE A 47 7.78 -3.46 5.14
C ILE A 47 8.13 -2.52 6.31
N PRO A 48 9.03 -1.55 6.13
CA PRO A 48 9.33 -0.57 7.17
C PRO A 48 8.11 0.31 7.52
N ILE A 49 8.09 0.85 8.74
CA ILE A 49 7.13 1.90 9.11
C ILE A 49 7.25 3.10 8.16
N GLY A 50 6.11 3.71 7.80
CA GLY A 50 6.01 4.83 6.86
C GLY A 50 6.09 4.43 5.38
N HIS A 51 6.44 3.18 5.06
CA HIS A 51 6.46 2.69 3.69
C HIS A 51 5.07 2.26 3.23
N LYS A 52 4.92 2.07 1.90
CA LYS A 52 3.64 1.76 1.29
C LYS A 52 3.48 0.27 1.04
N ILE A 53 2.26 -0.22 1.26
CA ILE A 53 1.82 -1.58 0.92
C ILE A 53 0.77 -1.48 -0.20
N ALA A 54 0.87 -2.33 -1.23
CA ALA A 54 -0.08 -2.34 -2.34
C ALA A 54 -1.41 -3.01 -1.92
N LEU A 55 -2.55 -2.37 -2.15
CA LEU A 55 -3.88 -2.86 -1.74
C LEU A 55 -4.51 -3.81 -2.77
N LYS A 56 -3.97 -3.84 -3.99
CA LYS A 56 -4.38 -4.67 -5.12
C LYS A 56 -3.15 -5.04 -5.96
N ASP A 57 -3.34 -5.98 -6.89
CA ASP A 57 -2.34 -6.22 -7.92
C ASP A 57 -2.26 -5.02 -8.85
N LEU A 58 -1.04 -4.64 -9.22
CA LEU A 58 -0.71 -3.53 -10.11
C LEU A 58 0.25 -4.04 -11.19
N ALA A 59 -0.16 -3.93 -12.45
CA ALA A 59 0.68 -4.26 -13.59
C ALA A 59 1.72 -3.16 -13.86
N GLU A 60 2.78 -3.52 -14.59
CA GLU A 60 3.69 -2.50 -15.12
C GLU A 60 2.91 -1.51 -16.00
N GLY A 61 3.10 -0.23 -15.74
CA GLY A 61 2.39 0.83 -16.43
C GLY A 61 1.18 1.38 -15.69
N ASP A 62 0.66 0.67 -14.67
CA ASP A 62 -0.49 1.11 -13.90
C ASP A 62 -0.21 2.39 -13.11
N THR A 63 -1.27 3.16 -12.88
CA THR A 63 -1.24 4.36 -12.05
C THR A 63 -1.33 3.99 -10.57
N VAL A 64 -0.46 4.58 -9.76
CA VAL A 64 -0.53 4.52 -8.30
C VAL A 64 -1.39 5.69 -7.82
N ILE A 65 -2.54 5.37 -7.23
CA ILE A 65 -3.48 6.32 -6.62
C ILE A 65 -3.30 6.35 -5.11
N LYS A 66 -3.19 7.56 -4.55
CA LYS A 66 -3.21 7.84 -3.12
C LYS A 66 -3.90 9.19 -2.89
N TYR A 67 -4.79 9.31 -1.90
CA TYR A 67 -5.60 10.53 -1.68
C TYR A 67 -6.44 10.90 -2.92
N GLY A 68 -6.99 9.90 -3.62
CA GLY A 68 -7.69 10.10 -4.89
C GLY A 68 -6.82 10.68 -6.03
N THR A 69 -5.50 10.80 -5.81
CA THR A 69 -4.57 11.49 -6.71
C THR A 69 -3.56 10.52 -7.32
N ASP A 70 -3.25 10.72 -8.59
CA ASP A 70 -2.14 10.03 -9.27
C ASP A 70 -0.80 10.52 -8.72
N ILE A 71 -0.11 9.62 -7.99
CA ILE A 71 1.19 9.92 -7.38
C ILE A 71 2.37 9.33 -8.16
N GLY A 72 2.12 8.52 -9.19
CA GLY A 72 3.17 7.74 -9.80
C GLY A 72 2.70 6.64 -10.74
N LYS A 73 3.69 6.02 -11.37
CA LYS A 73 3.51 4.92 -12.31
C LYS A 73 4.32 3.71 -11.86
N VAL A 74 3.70 2.55 -11.96
CA VAL A 74 4.34 1.25 -11.69
C VAL A 74 5.33 0.94 -12.80
N VAL A 75 6.56 0.59 -12.41
CA VAL A 75 7.67 0.24 -13.34
C VAL A 75 8.10 -1.22 -13.24
N LYS A 76 7.53 -1.96 -12.29
CA LYS A 76 7.63 -3.43 -12.17
C LYS A 76 6.33 -3.93 -11.55
N PRO A 77 5.77 -5.07 -11.99
CA PRO A 77 4.53 -5.61 -11.41
C PRO A 77 4.60 -5.71 -9.88
N ILE A 78 3.49 -5.41 -9.21
CA ILE A 78 3.37 -5.40 -7.74
C ILE A 78 2.10 -6.19 -7.37
N LYS A 79 2.22 -7.19 -6.51
CA LYS A 79 1.07 -7.93 -5.99
C LYS A 79 0.47 -7.24 -4.79
N ARG A 80 -0.82 -7.49 -4.55
CA ARG A 80 -1.49 -7.14 -3.31
C ARG A 80 -0.68 -7.66 -2.11
N GLY A 81 -0.27 -6.76 -1.23
CA GLY A 81 0.50 -7.05 -0.02
C GLY A 81 2.01 -6.90 -0.16
N GLU A 82 2.52 -6.60 -1.35
CA GLU A 82 3.94 -6.29 -1.57
C GLU A 82 4.29 -4.85 -1.16
N HIS A 83 5.58 -4.65 -0.93
CA HIS A 83 6.18 -3.36 -0.61
C HIS A 83 6.22 -2.47 -1.86
N LEU A 84 5.44 -1.38 -1.84
CA LEU A 84 5.43 -0.39 -2.90
C LEU A 84 6.41 0.76 -2.59
N HIS A 85 7.47 0.89 -3.38
CA HIS A 85 8.54 1.86 -3.14
C HIS A 85 9.31 2.23 -4.42
N VAL A 86 10.43 2.95 -4.28
CA VAL A 86 11.18 3.51 -5.41
C VAL A 86 11.75 2.49 -6.41
N HIS A 87 11.80 1.21 -6.03
CA HIS A 87 12.32 0.13 -6.88
C HIS A 87 11.27 -0.46 -7.85
N ASN A 88 9.97 -0.26 -7.57
CA ASN A 88 8.85 -0.72 -8.39
C ASN A 88 7.87 0.41 -8.79
N VAL A 89 8.06 1.64 -8.28
CA VAL A 89 7.28 2.83 -8.65
C VAL A 89 8.18 4.03 -8.92
N LYS A 90 7.85 4.78 -9.97
CA LYS A 90 8.39 6.12 -10.21
C LYS A 90 7.31 7.15 -9.90
N THR A 91 7.60 8.06 -8.98
CA THR A 91 6.70 9.18 -8.68
C THR A 91 6.65 10.13 -9.86
N LYS A 92 5.45 10.59 -10.23
CA LYS A 92 5.32 11.73 -11.14
C LYS A 92 5.75 12.96 -10.35
N ARG A 93 7.02 13.36 -10.50
CA ARG A 93 7.50 14.62 -9.94
C ARG A 93 6.75 15.76 -10.63
N TRP A 94 6.28 16.70 -9.83
CA TRP A 94 5.88 18.02 -10.27
C TRP A 94 7.14 18.89 -10.29
#